data_AF-A0A661P5V7-F1
#
_entry.id   AF-A0A661P5V7-F1
#
_cell.length_a   1.000
_cell.length_b   1.000
_cell.length_c   1.000
_cell.angle_alpha   90.00
_cell.angle_beta   90.00
_cell.angle_gamma   90.00
#
_symmetry.space_group_name_H-M   'P 1'
#
loop_
_entity.id
_entity.type
_entity.pdbx_description
1 polymer ?
#
loop_
_entity_poly.entity_id
_entity_poly.type
_entity_poly.pdbx_seq_one_letter_code
_entity_poly.pdbx_strand_id
1 'polypeptide(L)' 'MESYNYYIVENSFAARVNQDTKKAERLMADGSWTPYADVWDVCTNGRWVESELDAFEEAAEILDLRGVDHQISKG' A
#
# COMPACT_ATOMS: atom_id res chain seq x y z
N MET A 1 -8.31 16.01 9.17
CA MET A 1 -8.15 14.68 8.53
C MET A 1 -6.99 14.83 7.60
N GLU A 2 -5.99 13.96 7.71
CA GLU A 2 -4.88 13.97 6.76
C GLU A 2 -5.35 13.41 5.43
N SER A 3 -4.98 14.08 4.35
CA SER A 3 -5.34 13.65 2.99
C SER A 3 -4.16 12.91 2.37
N TYR A 4 -4.41 11.73 1.82
CA TYR A 4 -3.40 10.89 1.19
C TYR A 4 -3.75 10.63 -0.28
N ASN A 5 -2.72 10.60 -1.12
CA ASN A 5 -2.79 9.97 -2.44
C ASN A 5 -2.24 8.54 -2.32
N TYR A 6 -2.90 7.57 -2.93
CA TYR A 6 -2.51 6.17 -2.87
C TYR A 6 -1.88 5.73 -4.19
N TYR A 7 -0.87 4.87 -4.12
CA TYR A 7 -0.07 4.45 -5.27
C TYR A 7 0.29 2.97 -5.16
N ILE A 8 0.38 2.31 -6.31
CA ILE A 8 1.01 0.99 -6.46
C ILE A 8 2.33 1.17 -7.20
N VAL A 9 3.44 1.00 -6.48
CA VAL A 9 4.80 1.25 -7.00
C VAL A 9 5.31 0.00 -7.70
N GLU A 10 5.52 0.10 -9.01
CA GLU A 10 6.07 -0.97 -9.87
C GLU A 10 5.43 -2.36 -9.67
N ASN A 11 4.13 -2.42 -9.36
CA ASN A 11 3.41 -3.66 -8.98
C ASN A 11 4.10 -4.45 -7.85
N SER A 12 4.87 -3.77 -6.99
CA SER A 12 5.73 -4.39 -5.98
C SER A 12 5.25 -4.09 -4.56
N PHE A 13 4.67 -2.91 -4.31
CA PHE A 13 4.06 -2.56 -3.04
C PHE A 13 3.08 -1.40 -3.17
N ALA A 14 2.13 -1.31 -2.24
CA ALA A 14 1.31 -0.11 -2.06
C ALA A 14 2.04 0.94 -1.23
N ALA A 15 1.89 2.20 -1.63
CA ALA A 15 2.40 3.37 -0.96
C ALA A 15 1.30 4.44 -0.85
N ARG A 16 1.43 5.34 0.13
CA ARG A 16 0.61 6.54 0.21
C ARG A 16 1.48 7.76 0.44
N VAL A 17 1.07 8.88 -0.12
CA VAL A 17 1.76 10.17 0.01
C VAL A 17 0.82 11.17 0.67
N ASN A 18 1.24 11.70 1.80
CA ASN A 18 0.51 12.75 2.50
C ASN A 18 0.53 14.03 1.64
N GLN A 19 -0.65 14.55 1.31
CA GLN A 19 -0.80 15.67 0.37
C GLN A 19 -0.20 16.97 0.93
N ASP A 20 -0.22 17.15 2.25
CA ASP A 20 0.24 18.36 2.93
C ASP A 20 1.75 18.33 3.19
N THR A 21 2.25 17.22 3.72
CA THR A 21 3.64 17.09 4.18
C THR A 21 4.60 16.52 3.13
N LYS A 22 4.05 15.97 2.04
CA LYS A 22 4.82 15.26 1.00
C LYS A 22 5.69 14.13 1.53
N LYS A 23 5.27 13.51 2.64
CA LYS A 23 5.89 12.29 3.18
C LYS A 23 5.22 11.08 2.56
N ALA A 24 6.05 10.12 2.14
CA ALA A 24 5.59 8.83 1.66
C ALA A 24 5.61 7.80 2.79
N GLU A 25 4.67 6.86 2.72
CA GLU A 25 4.61 5.67 3.57
C GLU A 25 4.34 4.46 2.70
N ARG A 26 4.92 3.32 3.04
CA ARG A 26 4.72 2.03 2.39
C ARG A 26 3.83 1.15 3.25
N LEU A 27 2.94 0.41 2.62
CA LEU A 27 2.14 -0.62 3.26
C LEU A 27 2.99 -1.87 3.50
N MET A 28 2.97 -2.35 4.72
CA MET A 28 3.66 -3.57 5.17
C MET A 28 2.69 -4.74 5.25
N ALA A 29 3.21 -5.97 5.28
CA ALA A 29 2.41 -7.19 5.31
C ALA A 29 1.56 -7.37 6.58
N ASP A 30 1.92 -6.68 7.66
CA ASP A 30 1.14 -6.63 8.91
C ASP A 30 -0.01 -5.60 8.86
N GLY A 31 -0.20 -4.93 7.72
CA GLY A 31 -1.21 -3.89 7.51
C GLY A 31 -0.77 -2.51 8.00
N SER A 32 0.44 -2.35 8.53
CA SER A 32 0.96 -1.06 9.00
C SER A 32 1.53 -0.21 7.86
N TRP A 33 1.41 1.11 8.00
CA TRP A 33 2.06 2.09 7.13
C TRP A 33 3.38 2.54 7.77
N THR A 34 4.49 2.33 7.07
CA THR A 34 5.83 2.70 7.54
C THR A 34 6.43 3.80 6.66
N PRO A 35 7.10 4.81 7.22
CA PRO A 35 7.75 5.86 6.43
C PRO A 35 8.63 5.30 5.31
N TYR A 36 8.43 5.82 4.09
CA TYR A 36 9.23 5.51 2.92
C TYR A 36 10.06 6.73 2.55
N ALA A 37 11.36 6.54 2.38
CA ALA A 37 12.30 7.65 2.27
C ALA A 37 12.18 8.41 0.93
N ASP A 38 11.72 7.74 -0.12
CA ASP A 38 11.72 8.29 -1.48
C ASP A 38 10.29 8.55 -1.98
N VAL A 39 9.78 9.75 -1.70
CA VAL A 39 8.49 10.19 -2.23
C VAL A 39 8.51 10.38 -3.75
N TRP A 40 9.68 10.68 -4.34
CA TRP A 40 9.80 10.86 -5.78
C TRP A 40 9.59 9.54 -6.49
N ASP A 41 10.24 8.49 -6.02
CA ASP A 41 10.06 7.12 -6.50
C ASP A 41 8.58 6.70 -6.51
N VAL A 42 7.85 6.97 -5.43
CA VAL A 42 6.40 6.68 -5.35
C VAL A 42 5.62 7.47 -6.40
N CYS A 43 5.89 8.76 -6.56
CA CYS A 43 5.16 9.60 -7.50
C CYS A 43 5.50 9.32 -8.97
N THR A 44 6.72 8.85 -9.27
CA THR A 44 7.18 8.62 -10.65
C THR A 44 6.94 7.19 -11.11
N ASN A 45 7.13 6.22 -10.23
CA ASN A 45 7.03 4.79 -10.54
C ASN A 45 5.72 4.17 -10.00
N GLY A 46 4.95 4.93 -9.24
CA GLY A 46 3.65 4.54 -8.72
C GLY A 46 2.49 4.85 -9.67
N ARG A 47 1.61 3.88 -9.86
CA ARG A 47 0.29 4.09 -10.43
C ARG A 47 -0.66 4.59 -9.36
N TRP A 48 -1.26 5.77 -9.57
CA TRP A 48 -2.27 6.30 -8.66
C TRP A 48 -3.52 5.41 -8.62
N VAL A 49 -4.08 5.21 -7.43
CA VAL A 49 -5.35 4.54 -7.19
C VAL A 49 -6.29 5.44 -6.38
N GLU A 50 -7.59 5.28 -6.59
CA GLU A 50 -8.58 6.27 -6.14
C GLU A 50 -8.79 6.25 -4.62
N SER A 51 -8.59 5.11 -3.97
CA SER A 51 -8.84 4.95 -2.55
C SER A 51 -7.79 4.11 -1.83
N GLU A 52 -7.82 4.21 -0.49
CA GLU A 52 -7.05 3.33 0.38
C GLU A 52 -7.44 1.87 0.21
N LEU A 53 -8.74 1.59 0.02
CA LEU A 53 -9.27 0.25 -0.17
C LEU A 53 -8.69 -0.40 -1.43
N ASP A 54 -8.66 0.32 -2.56
CA ASP A 54 -8.09 -0.19 -3.80
C ASP A 54 -6.58 -0.49 -3.63
N ALA A 55 -5.85 0.39 -2.93
CA ALA A 55 -4.45 0.13 -2.61
C ALA A 55 -4.24 -1.12 -1.75
N PHE A 56 -5.13 -1.37 -0.78
CA PHE A 56 -5.10 -2.59 0.03
C PHE A 56 -5.43 -3.84 -0.79
N GLU A 57 -6.47 -3.79 -1.62
CA GLU A 57 -6.88 -4.92 -2.46
C GLU A 57 -5.75 -5.31 -3.41
N GLU A 58 -5.14 -4.35 -4.10
CA GLU A 58 -4.02 -4.62 -4.99
C GLU A 58 -2.76 -5.07 -4.24
N ALA A 59 -2.45 -4.47 -3.08
CA ALA A 59 -1.34 -4.93 -2.25
C ALA A 59 -1.52 -6.37 -1.77
N ALA A 60 -2.76 -6.79 -1.47
CA ALA A 60 -3.05 -8.16 -1.08
C ALA A 60 -2.79 -9.16 -2.22
N GLU A 61 -3.00 -8.75 -3.47
CA GLU A 61 -2.61 -9.54 -4.64
C GLU A 61 -1.09 -9.61 -4.81
N ILE A 62 -0.40 -8.49 -4.66
CA ILE A 62 1.06 -8.37 -4.86
C ILE A 62 1.84 -9.13 -3.78
N LEU A 63 1.42 -9.00 -2.52
CA LEU A 63 2.09 -9.62 -1.37
C LEU A 63 1.77 -11.12 -1.24
N ASP A 64 1.02 -11.70 -2.18
CA ASP A 64 0.54 -13.08 -2.14
C ASP A 64 -0.12 -13.43 -0.80
N LEU A 65 -0.84 -12.46 -0.21
CA LEU A 65 -1.61 -12.68 1.03
C LEU A 65 -2.79 -13.64 0.79
N ARG A 66 -3.05 -14.02 -0.46
CA ARG A 66 -3.96 -15.12 -0.85
C ARG A 66 -3.46 -16.51 -0.44
N GLY A 67 -2.20 -16.63 0.02
CA GLY A 67 -1.65 -17.84 0.65
C GLY A 67 -2.07 -18.07 2.11
N VAL A 68 -2.86 -17.17 2.72
CA VAL A 68 -3.46 -17.39 4.05
C VAL A 68 -4.89 -17.93 3.91
N ASP A 69 -5.07 -18.95 3.08
CA ASP A 69 -6.28 -19.77 3.07
C ASP A 69 -5.88 -21.15 3.59
N HIS A 70 -6.10 -21.42 4.89
CA HIS A 70 -6.29 -22.74 5.54
C HIS A 70 -5.95 -22.74 7.06
N GLN A 71 -6.67 -22.01 7.91
CA GLN A 71 -6.86 -22.40 9.33
C GLN A 71 -8.14 -21.83 9.99
N ILE A 72 -9.19 -21.52 9.21
CA ILE A 72 -10.56 -21.40 9.77
C ILE A 72 -11.36 -22.62 9.31
N SER A 73 -10.94 -23.79 9.76
CA SER A 73 -11.77 -25.00 9.73
C SER A 73 -11.29 -25.97 10.80
N LYS A 74 -12.14 -26.11 11.83
CA LYS A 74 -12.13 -27.11 12.91
C LYS A 74 -11.17 -26.89 14.07
N GLY A 75 -11.62 -26.08 15.02
CA GLY A 75 -11.47 -26.32 16.46
C GLY A 75 -12.86 -26.38 17.08
#